data_AF-A0A350MU92-F1
#
_entry.id   AF-A0A350MU92-F1
#
_cell.length_a   1.000
_cell.length_b   1.000
_cell.length_c   1.000
_cell.angle_alpha   90.00
_cell.angle_beta   90.00
_cell.angle_gamma   90.00
#
_symmetry.space_group_name_H-M   'P 1'
#
loop_
_entity.id
_entity.type
_entity.pdbx_description
1 polymer ?
#
loop_
_entity_poly.entity_id
_entity_poly.type
_entity_poly.pdbx_seq_one_letter_code
_entity_poly.pdbx_strand_id
1 'polypeptide(L)'
;MRKKSGAESKANYLRVPITMPGEMFGYLEDLSLKAKVSGGRKLANTAIVRACINALMKLDLDVTGVRDEAELMERIMEARAKYTAGKRK
;
A
#
# COMPACT_ATOMS: atom_id res chain seq x y z
N MET A 1 -12.94 24.37 10.38
CA MET A 1 -12.15 24.63 9.17
C MET A 1 -11.44 23.32 8.76
N ARG A 2 -12.01 22.51 7.86
CA ARG A 2 -11.42 21.24 7.41
C ARG A 2 -10.34 21.55 6.36
N LYS A 3 -9.06 21.36 6.69
CA LYS A 3 -7.94 21.41 5.75
C LYS A 3 -8.20 20.39 4.63
N LYS A 4 -8.57 20.85 3.43
CA LYS A 4 -8.50 20.04 2.21
C LYS A 4 -7.01 19.84 1.93
N SER A 5 -6.51 18.63 2.15
CA SER A 5 -5.17 18.24 1.72
C SER A 5 -5.07 18.50 0.21
N GLY A 6 -4.12 19.34 -0.21
CA GLY A 6 -3.89 19.66 -1.61
C GLY A 6 -3.69 18.38 -2.40
N ALA A 7 -4.65 18.06 -3.27
CA ALA A 7 -4.49 16.97 -4.21
C ALA A 7 -3.45 17.43 -5.23
N GLU A 8 -2.25 16.86 -5.15
CA GLU A 8 -1.24 16.98 -6.19
C GLU A 8 -1.89 16.75 -7.55
N SER A 9 -1.59 17.61 -8.53
CA SER A 9 -2.12 17.46 -9.88
C SER A 9 -1.72 16.08 -10.41
N LYS A 10 -2.71 15.27 -10.79
CA LYS A 10 -2.46 13.95 -11.42
C LYS A 10 -1.62 14.06 -12.69
N ALA A 11 -1.45 15.27 -13.25
CA ALA A 11 -0.56 15.54 -14.37
C ALA A 11 0.91 15.19 -14.09
N ASN A 12 1.33 15.17 -12.82
CA ASN A 12 2.72 14.87 -12.44
C ASN A 12 2.95 13.39 -12.10
N TYR A 13 1.95 12.52 -12.29
CA TYR A 13 2.08 11.12 -11.91
C TYR A 13 2.91 10.36 -12.94
N LEU A 14 3.95 9.66 -12.48
CA LEU A 14 4.72 8.74 -13.29
C LEU A 14 3.97 7.40 -13.41
N ARG A 15 3.90 6.85 -14.62
CA ARG A 15 3.29 5.54 -14.87
C ARG A 15 4.31 4.44 -14.63
N VAL A 16 4.00 3.53 -13.70
CA VAL A 16 4.77 2.32 -13.46
C VAL A 16 3.97 1.13 -14.00
N PRO A 17 4.44 0.44 -15.07
CA PRO A 17 3.83 -0.83 -15.48
C PRO A 17 4.18 -1.91 -14.45
N ILE A 18 3.17 -2.66 -14.01
CA ILE A 18 3.33 -3.73 -13.01
C ILE A 18 2.81 -5.02 -13.62
N THR A 19 3.65 -6.05 -13.61
CA THR A 19 3.28 -7.42 -13.97
C THR A 19 3.10 -8.21 -12.68
N MET A 20 1.97 -8.89 -12.52
CA MET A 20 1.68 -9.73 -11.36
C MET A 20 0.87 -10.96 -11.78
N PRO A 21 0.94 -12.07 -11.03
CA PRO A 21 0.08 -13.22 -11.25
C PRO A 21 -1.42 -12.87 -11.16
N GLY A 22 -2.25 -13.63 -11.88
CA GLY A 22 -3.70 -13.43 -11.89
C GLY A 22 -4.34 -13.50 -10.50
N GLU A 23 -3.79 -14.32 -9.60
CA GLU A 23 -4.22 -14.41 -8.20
C GLU A 23 -4.04 -13.10 -7.43
N MET A 24 -2.87 -12.44 -7.57
CA MET A 24 -2.62 -11.13 -6.94
C MET A 24 -3.54 -10.05 -7.50
N PHE A 25 -3.79 -10.08 -8.81
CA PHE A 25 -4.73 -9.16 -9.43
C PHE A 25 -6.16 -9.38 -8.92
N GLY A 26 -6.60 -10.64 -8.82
CA GLY A 26 -7.89 -11.02 -8.24
C GLY A 26 -8.02 -10.54 -6.80
N TYR A 27 -6.98 -10.67 -5.99
CA TYR A 27 -6.96 -10.14 -4.62
C TYR A 27 -7.18 -8.62 -4.56
N LEU A 28 -6.63 -7.84 -5.50
CA LEU A 28 -6.87 -6.40 -5.57
C LEU A 28 -8.33 -6.06 -5.91
N GLU A 29 -8.94 -6.76 -6.86
CA GLU A 29 -10.36 -6.59 -7.21
C GLU A 29 -11.26 -6.97 -6.03
N ASP A 30 -10.95 -8.07 -5.34
CA ASP A 30 -11.69 -8.51 -4.16
C ASP A 30 -11.61 -7.49 -3.02
N LEU A 31 -10.43 -6.92 -2.75
CA LEU A 31 -10.28 -5.84 -1.78
C LEU A 31 -11.15 -4.63 -2.15
N SER A 32 -11.15 -4.26 -3.43
CA SER A 32 -11.98 -3.16 -3.95
C SER A 32 -13.48 -3.42 -3.74
N LEU A 33 -13.93 -4.63 -4.07
CA LEU A 33 -15.33 -5.03 -3.93
C LEU A 33 -15.74 -5.12 -2.46
N LYS A 34 -14.92 -5.75 -1.61
CA LYS A 34 -15.16 -5.85 -0.16
C LYS A 34 -15.31 -4.47 0.46
N ALA A 35 -14.44 -3.52 0.11
CA ALA A 35 -14.54 -2.14 0.59
C ALA A 35 -15.86 -1.46 0.19
N LYS A 36 -16.40 -1.76 -1.01
CA LYS A 36 -17.72 -1.26 -1.44
C LYS A 36 -18.87 -1.92 -0.68
N VAL A 37 -18.86 -3.25 -0.58
CA VAL A 37 -19.94 -4.04 0.02
C VAL A 37 -20.02 -3.80 1.54
N SER A 38 -18.90 -3.53 2.21
CA SER A 38 -18.86 -3.21 3.64
C SER A 38 -19.28 -1.76 3.98
N GLY A 39 -19.99 -1.06 3.07
CA GLY A 39 -20.47 0.31 3.27
C GLY A 39 -19.49 1.43 2.91
N GLY A 40 -18.33 1.08 2.34
CA GLY A 40 -17.39 2.05 1.78
C GLY A 40 -17.66 2.34 0.30
N ARG A 41 -16.59 2.54 -0.47
CA ARG A 41 -16.67 2.79 -1.91
C ARG A 41 -15.74 1.85 -2.67
N LYS A 42 -16.04 1.64 -3.96
CA LYS A 42 -15.13 0.93 -4.87
C LYS A 42 -13.80 1.69 -4.95
N LEU A 43 -12.69 0.98 -4.73
CA LEU A 43 -11.34 1.53 -4.83
C LEU A 43 -10.72 1.11 -6.15
N ALA A 44 -10.11 2.02 -6.89
CA ALA A 44 -9.31 1.62 -8.05
C ALA A 44 -8.08 0.84 -7.58
N ASN A 45 -7.63 -0.17 -8.33
CA ASN A 45 -6.44 -0.96 -7.98
C ASN A 45 -5.21 -0.05 -7.82
N THR A 46 -5.09 0.98 -8.66
CA THR A 46 -4.05 2.00 -8.56
C THR A 46 -4.11 2.79 -7.25
N ALA A 47 -5.30 2.99 -6.66
CA ALA A 47 -5.45 3.63 -5.37
C ALA A 47 -5.04 2.68 -4.22
N ILE A 48 -5.35 1.39 -4.34
CA ILE A 48 -4.93 0.37 -3.37
C ILE A 48 -3.40 0.26 -3.35
N VAL A 49 -2.79 0.06 -4.51
CA VAL A 49 -1.31 -0.02 -4.64
C VAL A 49 -0.64 1.26 -4.12
N ARG A 50 -1.16 2.44 -4.48
CA ARG A 50 -0.60 3.70 -3.97
C ARG A 50 -0.75 3.84 -2.45
N ALA A 51 -1.87 3.37 -1.88
CA ALA A 51 -2.05 3.38 -0.43
C ALA A 51 -1.04 2.44 0.26
N CYS A 52 -0.77 1.27 -0.31
CA CYS A 52 0.27 0.35 0.17
C CYS A 52 1.65 1.01 0.14
N ILE A 53 2.07 1.62 -0.98
CA ILE A 53 3.36 2.33 -1.07
C ILE A 53 3.44 3.47 -0.05
N ASN A 54 2.40 4.29 0.07
CA ASN A 54 2.36 5.36 1.07
C ASN A 54 2.43 4.84 2.52
N ALA A 55 1.92 3.64 2.78
CA ALA A 55 2.05 3.00 4.08
C ALA A 55 3.49 2.53 4.32
N LEU A 56 4.12 1.91 3.31
CA LEU A 56 5.53 1.50 3.36
C LEU A 56 6.46 2.69 3.62
N MET A 57 6.22 3.85 2.99
CA MET A 57 7.00 5.08 3.23
C MET A 57 6.94 5.59 4.68
N LYS A 58 5.92 5.17 5.45
CA LYS A 58 5.77 5.51 6.87
C LYS A 58 6.33 4.43 7.80
N LEU A 59 6.63 3.26 7.27
CA LEU A 59 7.32 2.21 8.00
C LEU A 59 8.82 2.50 7.94
N ASP A 60 9.49 2.30 9.07
CA ASP A 60 10.96 2.29 9.12
C ASP A 60 11.47 0.95 8.57
N LEU A 61 11.31 0.77 7.25
CA LEU A 61 11.64 -0.45 6.54
C LEU A 61 13.13 -0.45 6.17
N ASP A 62 13.90 -1.32 6.80
CA ASP A 62 15.28 -1.57 6.40
C ASP A 62 15.35 -2.59 5.26
N VAL A 63 15.80 -2.10 4.10
CA VAL A 63 16.01 -2.90 2.87
C VAL A 63 17.49 -3.25 2.64
N THR A 64 18.36 -2.98 3.61
CA THR A 64 19.80 -3.26 3.48
C THR A 64 20.04 -4.75 3.28
N GLY A 65 20.65 -5.09 2.14
CA GLY A 65 21.06 -6.45 1.81
C GLY A 65 19.94 -7.40 1.35
N VAL A 66 18.71 -6.90 1.14
CA VAL A 66 17.59 -7.71 0.66
C VAL A 66 17.88 -8.30 -0.73
N ARG A 67 17.67 -9.61 -0.89
CA ARG A 67 18.09 -10.37 -2.08
C ARG A 67 16.94 -10.72 -3.01
N ASP A 68 15.74 -10.91 -2.47
CA ASP A 68 14.58 -11.35 -3.23
C ASP A 68 13.26 -10.79 -2.67
N GLU A 69 12.17 -11.09 -3.37
CA GLU A 69 10.82 -10.64 -3.02
C GLU A 69 10.32 -11.22 -1.69
N ALA A 70 10.70 -12.47 -1.37
CA ALA A 70 10.28 -13.12 -0.14
C ALA A 70 10.93 -12.45 1.08
N GLU A 71 12.23 -12.16 1.00
CA GLU A 71 12.96 -11.43 2.03
C GLU A 71 12.40 -10.01 2.21
N LEU A 72 12.07 -9.32 1.11
CA LEU A 72 11.43 -8.00 1.20
C LEU A 72 10.08 -8.08 1.93
N MET A 73 9.27 -9.09 1.62
CA MET A 73 7.98 -9.31 2.29
C MET A 73 8.16 -9.53 3.80
N GLU A 74 9.16 -10.32 4.20
CA GLU A 74 9.48 -10.55 5.62
C GLU A 74 9.88 -9.25 6.32
N ARG A 75 10.77 -8.44 5.72
CA ARG A 75 11.17 -7.13 6.26
C ARG A 75 9.98 -6.17 6.43
N ILE A 76 9.04 -6.17 5.49
CA ILE A 76 7.80 -5.37 5.58
C ILE A 76 6.98 -5.79 6.79
N MET A 77 6.85 -7.10 7.03
CA MET A 77 6.08 -7.64 8.15
C MET A 77 6.75 -7.32 9.50
N GLU A 78 8.07 -7.39 9.58
CA GLU A 78 8.84 -6.97 10.75
C GLU A 78 8.68 -5.48 11.05
N ALA A 79 8.81 -4.63 10.02
CA ALA A 79 8.65 -3.18 10.16
C ALA A 79 7.25 -2.81 10.65
N ARG A 80 6.20 -3.50 10.16
CA ARG A 80 4.82 -3.37 10.66
C ARG A 80 4.72 -3.72 12.15
N ALA A 81 5.35 -4.81 12.59
CA ALA A 81 5.31 -5.23 13.98
C ALA A 81 5.94 -4.17 14.90
N LYS A 82 7.12 -3.63 14.52
CA LYS A 82 7.80 -2.54 15.23
C LYS A 82 6.93 -1.27 15.29
N TYR A 83 6.33 -0.87 14.17
CA TYR A 83 5.45 0.29 14.09
C TYR A 83 4.24 0.18 15.04
N THR A 84 3.69 -1.02 15.19
CA THR A 84 2.55 -1.27 16.08
C THR A 84 2.94 -1.24 17.56
N ALA A 85 4.11 -1.80 17.91
CA ALA A 85 4.65 -1.78 19.27
C ALA A 85 4.99 -0.36 19.74
N GLY A 86 5.56 0.47 18.85
CA GLY A 86 5.90 1.87 19.14
C GLY A 86 4.71 2.78 19.40
N LYS A 87 3.50 2.45 18.89
CA LYS A 87 2.27 3.20 19.15
C LYS A 87 1.54 2.85 20.45
N ARG A 88 1.96 1.78 21.14
CA ARG A 88 1.37 1.34 22.41
C ARG A 88 2.12 1.88 23.64
N LYS A 89 3.20 2.61 23.44
CA LYS A 89 3.86 3.45 24.46
C LYS A 89 3.44 4.90 24.25
#